data_AF-A0A1C5Z7W2-F1
#
_entry.id   AF-A0A1C5Z7W2-F1
#
_cell.length_a   1.000
_cell.length_b   1.000
_cell.length_c   1.000
_cell.angle_alpha   90.00
_cell.angle_beta   90.00
_cell.angle_gamma   90.00
#
_symmetry.space_group_name_H-M   'P 1'
#
loop_
_entity.id
_entity.type
_entity.pdbx_description
1 polymer ?
#
loop_
_entity_poly.entity_id
_entity_poly.type
_entity_poly.pdbx_seq_one_letter_code
_entity_poly.pdbx_strand_id
1 'polypeptide(L)'
;MKNRNFCISRNLTVLRQIHKYSQEEVAEKIGVSRQAVAKWESGETAPDLINCDALAELYNVSVDDLIHFDQSKEKIEIPPKGKHIFGTVKVGERGQIVLPKKARDIFHIKPGDLLVVLGDEDPERAGIALVHGDSFLKSMEFLQKAVRPAEADKEDNNL
;
A
#
# COMPACT_ATOMS: atom_id res chain seq x y z
N MET A 1 -18.33 -19.11 6.66
CA MET A 1 -17.76 -17.92 7.33
C MET A 1 -16.23 -18.04 7.26
N LYS A 2 -15.50 -17.01 6.82
CA LYS A 2 -14.03 -17.05 6.83
C LYS A 2 -13.57 -16.94 8.29
N ASN A 3 -12.88 -17.95 8.83
CA ASN A 3 -12.15 -17.82 10.10
C ASN A 3 -11.08 -16.74 9.91
N ARG A 4 -11.31 -15.54 10.44
CA ARG A 4 -10.28 -14.51 10.51
C ARG A 4 -9.45 -14.78 11.76
N ASN A 5 -8.19 -15.15 11.58
CA ASN A 5 -7.26 -15.26 12.69
C ASN A 5 -6.87 -13.84 13.13
N PHE A 6 -6.95 -13.58 14.43
CA PHE A 6 -6.44 -12.36 15.04
C PHE A 6 -4.95 -12.55 15.34
N CYS A 7 -4.08 -11.79 14.68
CA CYS A 7 -2.62 -11.95 14.76
C CYS A 7 -1.91 -10.67 15.28
N ILE A 8 -2.68 -9.72 15.83
CA ILE A 8 -2.21 -8.38 16.17
C ILE A 8 -0.97 -8.35 17.06
N SER A 9 -0.90 -9.15 18.13
CA SER A 9 0.24 -9.13 19.07
C SER A 9 1.58 -9.45 18.40
N ARG A 10 1.57 -10.47 17.53
CA ARG A 10 2.72 -10.86 16.71
C ARG A 10 3.03 -9.83 15.63
N ASN A 11 2.02 -9.23 15.02
CA ASN A 11 2.19 -8.18 14.01
C ASN A 11 2.84 -6.93 14.60
N LEU A 12 2.42 -6.50 15.80
CA LEU A 12 3.03 -5.39 16.52
C LEU A 12 4.51 -5.63 16.80
N THR A 13 4.85 -6.83 17.31
CA THR A 13 6.24 -7.20 17.60
C THR A 13 7.13 -7.13 16.36
N VAL A 14 6.65 -7.68 15.23
CA VAL A 14 7.42 -7.71 13.98
C VAL A 14 7.56 -6.32 13.38
N LEU A 15 6.47 -5.54 13.31
CA LEU A 15 6.53 -4.17 12.79
C LEU A 15 7.48 -3.31 13.62
N ARG A 16 7.43 -3.41 14.95
CA ARG A 16 8.37 -2.72 15.83
C ARG A 16 9.82 -3.08 15.52
N GLN A 17 10.13 -4.36 15.32
CA GLN A 17 11.48 -4.83 15.02
C GLN A 17 11.96 -4.37 13.64
N ILE A 18 11.11 -4.41 12.61
CA ILE A 18 11.42 -3.92 11.25
C ILE A 18 11.77 -2.43 11.29
N HIS A 19 10.98 -1.64 12.03
CA HIS A 19 11.21 -0.21 12.22
C HIS A 19 12.32 0.11 13.23
N LYS A 20 12.92 -0.91 13.85
CA LYS A 20 14.01 -0.80 14.84
C LYS A 20 13.66 0.04 16.07
N TYR A 21 12.39 0.04 16.48
CA TYR A 21 11.96 0.73 17.68
C TYR A 21 12.02 -0.17 18.92
N SER A 22 12.28 0.42 20.06
CA SER A 22 12.03 -0.15 21.38
C SER A 22 10.54 0.01 21.75
N GLN A 23 10.08 -0.77 22.74
CA GLN A 23 8.71 -0.61 23.26
C GLN A 23 8.48 0.78 23.86
N GLU A 24 9.53 1.40 24.40
CA GLU A 24 9.47 2.77 24.93
C GLU A 24 9.23 3.77 23.80
N GLU A 25 10.04 3.70 22.73
CA GLU A 25 9.90 4.61 21.59
C GLU A 25 8.53 4.49 20.90
N VAL A 26 7.98 3.27 20.79
CA VAL A 26 6.62 3.08 20.26
C VAL A 26 5.60 3.75 21.17
N ALA A 27 5.73 3.54 22.49
CA ALA A 27 4.81 4.09 23.48
C ALA A 27 4.83 5.62 23.47
N GLU A 28 6.02 6.23 23.41
CA GLU A 28 6.19 7.68 23.28
C GLU A 28 5.56 8.22 21.99
N LYS A 29 5.77 7.55 20.85
CA LYS A 29 5.26 8.00 19.55
C LYS A 29 3.73 7.99 19.46
N ILE A 30 3.06 7.04 20.12
CA ILE A 30 1.60 6.92 20.08
C ILE A 30 0.91 7.45 21.35
N GLY A 31 1.67 7.95 22.32
CA GLY A 31 1.14 8.58 23.53
C GLY A 31 0.56 7.63 24.56
N VAL A 32 1.16 6.46 24.76
CA VAL A 32 0.75 5.46 25.77
C VAL A 32 1.90 5.06 26.69
N SER A 33 1.64 4.22 27.69
CA SER A 33 2.70 3.68 28.55
C SER A 33 3.44 2.53 27.86
N ARG A 34 4.76 2.42 28.11
CA ARG A 34 5.57 1.25 27.70
C ARG A 34 4.93 -0.08 28.11
N GLN A 35 4.30 -0.12 29.29
CA GLN A 35 3.61 -1.30 29.80
C GLN A 35 2.42 -1.70 28.91
N ALA A 36 1.66 -0.74 28.37
CA ALA A 36 0.56 -1.03 27.45
C ALA A 36 1.08 -1.73 26.18
N VAL A 37 2.13 -1.18 25.56
CA VAL A 37 2.77 -1.78 24.37
C VAL A 37 3.27 -3.20 24.67
N ALA A 38 3.92 -3.41 25.81
CA ALA A 38 4.39 -4.73 26.21
C ALA A 38 3.25 -5.76 26.36
N LYS A 39 2.11 -5.36 26.94
CA LYS A 39 0.93 -6.21 27.07
C LYS A 39 0.24 -6.52 25.75
N TRP A 40 0.30 -5.59 24.80
CA TRP A 40 -0.22 -5.82 23.44
C TRP A 40 0.65 -6.81 22.67
N GLU A 41 1.97 -6.66 22.75
CA GLU A 41 2.92 -7.57 22.10
C GLU A 41 2.90 -8.99 22.70
N SER A 42 2.64 -9.13 24.01
CA SER A 42 2.48 -10.43 24.66
C SER A 42 1.12 -11.09 24.41
N GLY A 43 0.14 -10.33 23.90
CA GLY A 43 -1.24 -10.77 23.72
C GLY A 43 -2.07 -10.83 25.01
N GLU A 44 -1.58 -10.26 26.12
CA GLU A 44 -2.35 -10.15 27.37
C GLU A 44 -3.56 -9.21 27.22
N THR A 45 -3.40 -8.14 26.44
CA THR A 45 -4.47 -7.20 26.09
C THR A 45 -4.40 -6.84 24.61
N ALA A 46 -5.46 -6.24 24.07
CA ALA A 46 -5.45 -5.69 22.72
C ALA A 46 -5.53 -4.15 22.77
N PRO A 47 -4.87 -3.43 21.84
CA PRO A 47 -5.07 -2.00 21.68
C PRO A 47 -6.52 -1.71 21.28
N ASP A 48 -7.05 -0.58 21.74
CA ASP A 48 -8.35 -0.10 21.28
C ASP A 48 -8.28 0.44 19.85
N LEU A 49 -9.42 0.90 19.32
CA LEU A 49 -9.50 1.42 17.96
C LEU A 49 -8.57 2.62 17.71
N ILE A 50 -8.45 3.52 18.68
CA ILE A 50 -7.63 4.74 18.56
C ILE A 50 -6.15 4.35 18.48
N ASN A 51 -5.72 3.44 19.35
CA ASN A 51 -4.35 2.94 19.37
C ASN A 51 -4.05 2.10 18.12
N CYS A 52 -5.01 1.32 17.61
CA CYS A 52 -4.84 0.57 16.36
C CYS A 52 -4.59 1.51 15.19
N ASP A 53 -5.31 2.62 15.09
CA ASP A 53 -5.14 3.61 14.03
C ASP A 53 -3.76 4.29 14.15
N ALA A 54 -3.40 4.75 15.35
CA ALA A 54 -2.08 5.35 15.61
C ALA A 54 -0.91 4.39 15.31
N LEU A 55 -1.04 3.11 15.66
CA LEU A 55 -0.04 2.08 15.35
C LEU A 55 0.03 1.79 13.84
N ALA A 56 -1.11 1.78 13.15
CA ALA A 56 -1.15 1.59 11.70
C ALA A 56 -0.50 2.76 10.96
N GLU A 57 -0.71 3.99 11.41
CA GLU A 57 -0.04 5.17 10.91
C GLU A 57 1.46 5.14 11.19
N LEU A 58 1.86 4.85 12.44
CA LEU A 58 3.26 4.76 12.84
C LEU A 58 4.06 3.78 11.97
N TYR A 59 3.49 2.60 11.71
CA TYR A 59 4.16 1.57 10.91
C TYR A 59 3.90 1.67 9.41
N ASN A 60 3.11 2.64 8.97
CA ASN A 60 2.65 2.81 7.59
C ASN A 60 2.02 1.52 7.02
N VAL A 61 1.09 0.91 7.74
CA VAL A 61 0.33 -0.29 7.32
C VAL A 61 -1.16 -0.02 7.37
N SER A 62 -1.98 -0.91 6.82
CA SER A 62 -3.43 -0.83 7.02
C SER A 62 -3.82 -1.41 8.39
N VAL A 63 -4.88 -0.90 9.02
CA VAL A 63 -5.42 -1.48 10.26
C VAL A 63 -5.85 -2.93 10.05
N ASP A 64 -6.36 -3.27 8.86
CA ASP A 64 -6.75 -4.66 8.54
C ASP A 64 -5.54 -5.60 8.53
N ASP A 65 -4.45 -5.19 7.88
CA ASP A 65 -3.20 -5.98 7.86
C ASP A 65 -2.57 -6.03 9.26
N LEU A 66 -2.59 -4.92 10.01
CA LEU A 66 -2.12 -4.90 11.40
C LEU A 66 -2.81 -5.98 12.25
N ILE A 67 -4.12 -6.16 12.08
CA ILE A 67 -4.92 -7.08 12.88
C ILE A 67 -4.88 -8.52 12.35
N HIS A 68 -4.99 -8.72 11.04
CA HIS A 68 -5.31 -10.01 10.43
C HIS A 68 -4.18 -10.64 9.62
N PHE A 69 -3.04 -9.96 9.42
CA PHE A 69 -1.97 -10.50 8.60
C PHE A 69 -1.34 -11.74 9.26
N ASP A 70 -1.47 -12.89 8.60
CA ASP A 70 -0.95 -14.18 9.08
C ASP A 70 0.46 -14.41 8.53
N GLN A 71 1.45 -13.95 9.29
CA GLN A 71 2.87 -14.09 8.96
C GLN A 71 3.37 -15.54 8.82
N SER A 72 2.60 -16.54 9.25
CA SER A 72 3.00 -17.96 9.07
C SER A 72 2.69 -18.47 7.66
N LYS A 73 1.71 -17.87 6.99
CA LYS A 73 1.27 -18.23 5.64
C LYS A 73 1.91 -17.35 4.59
N GLU A 74 2.05 -16.07 4.91
CA GLU A 74 2.64 -15.08 4.02
C GLU A 74 4.17 -15.15 4.14
N LYS A 75 4.87 -15.47 3.04
CA LYS A 75 6.34 -15.49 2.97
C LYS A 75 6.95 -14.09 2.81
N ILE A 76 6.17 -13.06 3.07
CA ILE A 76 6.46 -11.66 2.81
C ILE A 76 6.12 -10.85 4.06
N GLU A 77 6.80 -9.72 4.22
CA GLU A 77 6.52 -8.77 5.28
C GLU A 77 5.14 -8.11 5.09
N ILE A 78 4.63 -7.51 6.17
CA ILE A 78 3.36 -6.78 6.14
C ILE A 78 3.51 -5.61 5.14
N PRO A 79 2.65 -5.52 4.11
CA PRO A 79 2.82 -4.52 3.08
C PRO A 79 2.52 -3.11 3.61
N PRO A 80 3.16 -2.08 3.04
CA PRO A 80 2.82 -0.70 3.36
C PRO A 80 1.35 -0.37 3.04
N LYS A 81 0.80 0.64 3.71
CA LYS A 81 -0.57 1.12 3.53
C LYS A 81 -0.84 1.42 2.04
N GLY A 82 -1.91 0.83 1.52
CA GLY A 82 -2.32 0.99 0.12
C GLY A 82 -1.46 0.25 -0.91
N LYS A 83 -0.45 -0.52 -0.48
CA LYS A 83 0.33 -1.40 -1.35
C LYS A 83 -0.14 -2.84 -1.17
N HIS A 84 -0.23 -3.58 -2.27
CA HIS A 84 -0.81 -4.91 -2.26
C HIS A 84 0.00 -5.88 -3.13
N ILE A 85 0.23 -7.08 -2.61
CA ILE A 85 0.71 -8.24 -3.36
C ILE A 85 -0.47 -9.20 -3.51
N PHE A 86 -0.79 -9.57 -4.75
CA PHE A 86 -1.93 -10.46 -5.06
C PHE A 86 -1.51 -11.91 -5.32
N GLY A 87 -0.26 -12.24 -4.98
CA GLY A 87 0.38 -13.52 -5.30
C GLY A 87 0.93 -13.54 -6.73
N THR A 88 1.25 -14.75 -7.20
CA THR A 88 1.74 -14.97 -8.56
C THR A 88 0.59 -15.34 -9.49
N VAL A 89 0.68 -14.87 -10.74
CA VAL A 89 -0.24 -15.24 -11.83
C VAL A 89 0.57 -15.88 -12.95
N LYS A 90 -0.06 -16.76 -13.72
CA LYS A 90 0.56 -17.39 -14.89
C LYS A 90 0.06 -16.72 -16.17
N VAL A 91 0.95 -16.63 -17.15
CA VAL A 91 0.62 -16.21 -18.51
C VAL A 91 0.05 -17.42 -19.25
N GLY A 92 -1.13 -17.27 -19.85
CA GLY A 92 -1.73 -18.31 -20.68
C GLY A 92 -1.13 -18.39 -22.08
N GLU A 93 -1.55 -19.38 -22.88
CA GLU A 93 -1.01 -19.68 -24.22
C GLU A 93 -1.02 -18.51 -25.21
N ARG A 94 -1.95 -17.56 -25.03
CA ARG A 94 -2.10 -16.37 -25.88
C ARG A 94 -1.51 -15.10 -25.25
N GLY A 95 -0.63 -15.22 -24.27
CA GLY A 95 -0.11 -14.07 -23.53
C GLY A 95 -1.11 -13.47 -22.53
N GLN A 96 -2.26 -14.11 -22.30
CA GLN A 96 -3.29 -13.56 -21.40
C GLN A 96 -2.85 -13.65 -19.93
N ILE A 97 -3.10 -12.59 -19.17
CA ILE A 97 -2.92 -12.57 -17.72
C ILE A 97 -4.29 -12.39 -17.08
N VAL A 98 -4.66 -13.30 -16.18
CA VAL A 98 -5.91 -13.20 -15.44
C VAL A 98 -5.67 -12.42 -14.16
N LEU A 99 -6.27 -11.23 -14.05
CA LEU A 99 -6.20 -10.44 -12.83
C LEU A 99 -6.94 -11.14 -11.67
N PRO A 100 -6.28 -11.33 -10.51
CA PRO A 100 -6.94 -11.90 -9.34
C PRO A 100 -8.18 -11.10 -8.97
N LYS A 101 -9.24 -11.78 -8.51
CA LYS A 101 -10.49 -11.13 -8.12
C LYS A 101 -10.26 -9.99 -7.12
N LYS A 102 -9.42 -10.23 -6.09
CA LYS A 102 -9.06 -9.22 -5.08
C LYS A 102 -8.45 -7.95 -5.69
N ALA A 103 -7.61 -8.08 -6.72
CA ALA A 103 -7.03 -6.92 -7.41
C ALA A 103 -8.11 -6.13 -8.16
N ARG A 104 -9.01 -6.84 -8.87
CA ARG A 104 -10.13 -6.20 -9.56
C ARG A 104 -11.07 -5.47 -8.60
N ASP A 105 -11.38 -6.09 -7.46
CA ASP A 105 -12.26 -5.50 -6.45
C ASP A 105 -11.63 -4.24 -5.84
N ILE A 106 -10.34 -4.27 -5.49
CA ILE A 106 -9.61 -3.15 -4.86
C ILE A 106 -9.38 -1.98 -5.83
N PHE A 107 -9.01 -2.26 -7.08
CA PHE A 107 -8.76 -1.24 -8.10
C PHE A 107 -9.98 -0.93 -8.97
N HIS A 108 -11.15 -1.47 -8.59
CA HIS A 108 -12.43 -1.29 -9.28
C HIS A 108 -12.39 -1.60 -10.78
N ILE A 109 -11.61 -2.60 -11.19
CA ILE A 109 -11.45 -3.01 -12.59
C ILE A 109 -12.60 -3.93 -13.00
N LYS A 110 -13.37 -3.51 -14.00
CA LYS A 110 -14.56 -4.20 -14.54
C LYS A 110 -14.34 -4.62 -16.00
N PRO A 111 -15.12 -5.60 -16.50
CA PRO A 111 -15.14 -5.91 -17.93
C PRO A 111 -15.51 -4.68 -18.74
N GLY A 112 -14.72 -4.36 -19.77
CA GLY A 112 -14.89 -3.18 -20.61
C GLY A 112 -14.05 -1.98 -20.21
N ASP A 113 -13.44 -1.98 -19.02
CA ASP A 113 -12.52 -0.91 -18.62
C ASP A 113 -11.28 -0.89 -19.52
N LEU A 114 -10.86 0.31 -19.90
CA LEU A 114 -9.62 0.51 -20.64
C LEU A 114 -8.46 0.71 -19.66
N LEU A 115 -7.45 -0.15 -19.76
CA LEU A 115 -6.21 -0.05 -19.00
C LEU A 115 -5.05 0.29 -19.93
N VAL A 116 -4.19 1.20 -19.49
CA VAL A 116 -2.90 1.49 -20.10
C VAL A 116 -1.88 0.51 -19.55
N VAL A 117 -1.14 -0.12 -20.46
CA VAL A 117 -0.01 -1.00 -20.13
C VAL A 117 1.27 -0.20 -20.29
N LEU A 118 2.02 -0.05 -19.19
CA LEU A 118 3.32 0.63 -19.15
C LEU A 118 4.42 -0.40 -18.96
N GLY A 119 5.57 -0.20 -19.60
CA GLY A 119 6.75 -1.05 -19.43
C GLY A 119 7.95 -0.24 -18.98
N ASP A 120 8.76 -0.83 -18.10
CA ASP A 120 10.08 -0.36 -17.73
C ASP A 120 11.09 -1.47 -18.05
N GLU A 121 12.13 -1.15 -18.81
CA GLU A 121 13.19 -2.06 -19.23
C GLU A 121 14.47 -1.92 -18.39
N ASP A 122 14.50 -1.00 -17.41
CA ASP A 122 15.61 -0.87 -16.47
C ASP A 122 15.86 -2.22 -15.78
N PRO A 123 17.05 -2.83 -15.90
CA PRO A 123 17.33 -4.15 -15.33
C PRO A 123 17.09 -4.27 -13.82
N GLU A 124 17.17 -3.17 -13.06
CA GLU A 124 16.91 -3.17 -11.61
C GLU A 124 15.42 -3.06 -11.28
N ARG A 125 14.59 -2.61 -12.22
CA ARG A 125 13.15 -2.30 -12.02
C ARG A 125 12.23 -2.92 -13.08
N ALA A 126 12.78 -3.79 -13.92
CA ALA A 126 12.13 -4.29 -15.12
C ALA A 126 10.76 -4.87 -14.81
N GLY A 127 9.74 -4.39 -15.51
CA GLY A 127 8.38 -4.77 -15.20
C GLY A 127 7.32 -4.09 -16.03
N ILE A 128 6.08 -4.54 -15.81
CA ILE A 128 4.89 -4.00 -16.46
C ILE A 128 3.96 -3.45 -15.38
N ALA A 129 3.40 -2.26 -15.63
CA ALA A 129 2.36 -1.66 -14.80
C ALA A 129 1.06 -1.51 -15.57
N LEU A 130 -0.07 -1.66 -14.86
CA LEU A 130 -1.41 -1.42 -15.38
C LEU A 130 -2.01 -0.20 -14.70
N VAL A 131 -2.50 0.76 -15.48
CA VAL A 131 -3.10 2.00 -14.98
C VAL A 131 -4.45 2.21 -15.65
N HIS A 132 -5.45 2.71 -14.92
CA HIS A 132 -6.72 3.11 -15.53
C HIS A 132 -6.52 4.21 -16.58
N GLY A 133 -7.14 4.07 -17.75
CA GLY A 133 -7.01 5.02 -18.86
C GLY A 133 -7.31 6.46 -18.45
N ASP A 134 -8.42 6.67 -17.73
CA ASP A 134 -8.82 7.99 -17.25
C ASP A 134 -7.80 8.60 -16.26
N SER A 135 -7.27 7.76 -15.35
CA SER A 135 -6.25 8.20 -14.39
C SER A 135 -4.94 8.57 -15.09
N PHE A 136 -4.55 7.80 -16.10
CA PHE A 136 -3.37 8.07 -16.91
C PHE A 136 -3.50 9.37 -17.68
N LEU A 137 -4.62 9.60 -18.38
CA LEU A 137 -4.87 10.83 -19.13
C LEU A 137 -4.84 12.08 -18.24
N LYS A 138 -5.51 12.05 -17.08
CA LYS A 138 -5.45 13.14 -16.10
C LYS A 138 -4.01 13.44 -15.65
N SER A 139 -3.22 12.39 -15.43
CA SER A 139 -1.82 12.53 -15.02
C SER A 139 -0.96 13.13 -16.15
N MET A 140 -1.18 12.74 -17.40
CA MET A 140 -0.51 13.32 -18.55
C MET A 140 -0.89 14.79 -18.77
N GLU A 141 -2.17 15.14 -18.68
CA GLU A 141 -2.62 16.53 -18.78
C GLU A 141 -1.97 17.41 -17.70
N PHE A 142 -1.88 16.89 -16.48
CA PHE A 142 -1.18 17.57 -15.39
C PHE A 142 0.30 17.80 -15.72
N LEU A 143 1.01 16.77 -16.18
CA LEU A 143 2.42 16.88 -16.56
C LEU A 143 2.63 17.88 -17.71
N GLN A 144 1.77 17.87 -18.73
CA GLN A 144 1.85 18.82 -19.84
C GLN A 144 1.66 20.27 -19.38
N LYS A 145 0.76 20.52 -18.43
CA LYS A 145 0.58 21.86 -17.84
C LYS A 145 1.79 22.29 -17.01
N ALA A 146 2.40 21.37 -16.27
CA ALA A 146 3.57 21.65 -15.44
C ALA A 146 4.87 21.85 -16.26
N VAL A 147 4.96 21.24 -17.45
CA VAL A 147 6.13 21.32 -18.34
C VAL A 147 5.95 22.41 -19.41
N ARG A 148 4.77 23.02 -19.58
CA ARG A 148 4.60 24.19 -20.45
C ARG A 148 5.43 25.37 -19.89
N PRO A 149 6.44 25.88 -20.62
CA PRO A 149 7.18 27.05 -20.18
C PRO A 149 6.26 28.27 -20.15
N ALA A 150 6.53 29.19 -19.22
CA ALA A 150 5.86 30.49 -19.06
C ALA A 150 6.20 31.46 -20.22
N GLU A 151 6.01 31.04 -21.47
CA GLU A 151 6.34 31.81 -22.69
C GLU A 151 5.11 32.17 -23.52
N ALA A 152 3.90 32.19 -22.95
CA ALA A 152 2.68 32.59 -23.65
C ALA A 152 2.16 34.00 -23.31
N ASP A 153 2.94 34.82 -22.59
CA ASP A 153 2.53 36.19 -22.19
C ASP A 153 3.39 37.30 -22.83
N LYS A 154 3.96 37.05 -24.02
CA LYS A 154 4.69 38.08 -24.81
C LYS A 154 4.23 38.15 -26.28
N GLU A 155 2.93 38.13 -26.51
CA GLU A 155 2.35 38.57 -27.80
C GLU A 155 1.18 39.52 -27.52
N ASP A 156 1.45 40.65 -26.87
CA ASP A 156 0.49 41.77 -26.77
C ASP A 156 1.23 43.12 -26.66
N ASN A 157 2.38 43.25 -27.34
CA ASN A 157 3.03 44.56 -27.48
C ASN A 157 3.85 44.68 -28.77
N ASN A 158 3.17 44.65 -29.92
CA ASN A 158 3.50 45.44 -31.11
C ASN A 158 2.51 45.15 -32.26
N LEU A 159 1.49 45.99 -32.40
CA LEU A 159 1.08 46.73 -33.61
C LEU A 159 -0.33 47.31 -33.44
#